data_AF-A0A645JLF3-F1
#
_entry.id   AF-A0A645JLF3-F1
#
_cell.length_a   1.000
_cell.length_b   1.000
_cell.length_c   1.000
_cell.angle_alpha   90.00
_cell.angle_beta   90.00
_cell.angle_gamma   90.00
#
_symmetry.space_group_name_H-M   'P 1'
#
loop_
_entity.id
_entity.type
_entity.pdbx_description
1 polymer ?
#
loop_
_entity_poly.entity_id
_entity_poly.type
_entity_poly.pdbx_seq_one_letter_code
_entity_poly.pdbx_strand_id
1 'polypeptide(L)'
;MKKYSSTTYFPLIVDSPNQQDQDVEHIDKIMTFIQSNQPNDSQLILGLAETYGVNFNCKIVTLNEKYGLLQSNEYETVYDELIGKISNLWL
;
A
#
# COMPACT_ATOMS: atom_id res chain seq x y z
N MET A 1 19.97 -8.78 -2.43
CA MET A 1 20.17 -7.69 -3.43
C MET A 1 21.03 -6.53 -2.92
N LYS A 2 20.85 -6.01 -1.69
CA LYS A 2 21.69 -4.93 -1.10
C LYS A 2 23.21 -5.08 -1.25
N LYS A 3 23.73 -6.30 -1.06
CA LYS A 3 25.18 -6.54 -0.98
C LYS A 3 25.96 -6.18 -2.26
N TYR A 4 25.31 -6.19 -3.42
CA TYR A 4 25.97 -6.00 -4.73
C TYR A 4 25.27 -4.96 -5.62
N SER A 5 24.27 -4.25 -5.10
CA SER A 5 23.49 -3.27 -5.88
C SER A 5 23.56 -1.90 -5.23
N SER A 6 23.87 -0.88 -6.04
CA SER A 6 23.82 0.53 -5.66
C SER A 6 22.43 1.17 -5.86
N THR A 7 21.44 0.38 -6.29
CA THR A 7 20.10 0.88 -6.59
C THR A 7 19.35 1.27 -5.31
N THR A 8 18.75 2.45 -5.33
CA THR A 8 17.86 2.94 -4.27
C THR A 8 16.69 1.97 -4.06
N TYR A 9 16.40 1.64 -2.80
CA TYR A 9 15.19 0.90 -2.46
C TYR A 9 13.98 1.80 -2.68
N PHE A 10 13.13 1.42 -3.63
CA PHE A 10 11.88 2.12 -3.93
C PHE A 10 10.68 1.35 -3.36
N PRO A 11 9.57 2.03 -3.07
CA PRO A 11 8.32 1.36 -2.74
C PRO A 11 7.85 0.53 -3.95
N LEU A 12 7.52 -0.74 -3.71
CA LEU A 12 6.89 -1.61 -4.70
C LEU A 12 5.38 -1.35 -4.66
N ILE A 13 4.82 -0.98 -5.80
CA ILE A 13 3.39 -0.72 -5.95
C ILE A 13 2.82 -1.79 -6.87
N VAL A 14 1.86 -2.57 -6.37
CA VAL A 14 1.11 -3.55 -7.15
C VAL A 14 -0.35 -3.12 -7.11
N ASP A 15 -0.89 -2.77 -8.27
CA ASP A 15 -2.29 -2.39 -8.42
C ASP A 15 -3.11 -3.57 -8.93
N SER A 16 -4.16 -3.92 -8.19
CA SER A 16 -5.20 -4.87 -8.60
C SER A 16 -4.60 -6.20 -9.10
N PRO A 17 -3.92 -6.99 -8.25
CA PRO A 17 -3.27 -8.24 -8.66
C PRO A 17 -4.23 -9.25 -9.32
N ASN A 18 -5.53 -9.19 -9.02
CA ASN A 18 -6.57 -9.93 -9.72
C ASN A 18 -7.18 -9.11 -10.88
N GLN A 19 -6.37 -8.71 -11.88
CA GLN A 19 -6.90 -7.88 -12.97
C GLN A 19 -8.01 -8.63 -13.73
N GLN A 20 -9.11 -7.93 -14.03
CA GLN A 20 -10.30 -8.45 -14.72
C GLN A 20 -11.06 -9.58 -13.99
N ASP A 21 -10.77 -9.83 -12.69
CA ASP A 21 -11.40 -10.86 -11.85
C ASP A 21 -11.42 -12.27 -12.49
N GLN A 22 -10.42 -12.59 -13.31
CA GLN A 22 -10.45 -13.81 -14.14
C GLN A 22 -10.02 -15.08 -13.40
N ASP A 23 -9.35 -14.95 -12.24
CA ASP A 23 -8.70 -16.10 -11.60
C ASP A 23 -8.99 -16.23 -10.11
N VAL A 24 -10.28 -16.35 -9.78
CA VAL A 24 -10.77 -16.55 -8.40
C VAL A 24 -10.20 -17.85 -7.77
N GLU A 25 -9.87 -18.86 -8.58
CA GLU A 25 -9.35 -20.15 -8.10
C GLU A 25 -7.88 -20.09 -7.65
N HIS A 26 -7.08 -19.16 -8.18
CA HIS A 26 -5.63 -19.10 -7.92
C HIS A 26 -5.19 -17.81 -7.23
N ILE A 27 -6.12 -16.92 -6.91
CA ILE A 27 -5.79 -15.62 -6.31
C ILE A 27 -5.11 -15.77 -4.95
N ASP A 28 -5.45 -16.80 -4.19
CA ASP A 28 -4.80 -17.16 -2.92
C ASP A 28 -3.28 -17.39 -3.08
N LYS A 29 -2.87 -18.06 -4.16
CA LYS A 29 -1.46 -18.33 -4.48
C LYS A 29 -0.74 -17.03 -4.84
N ILE A 30 -1.38 -16.16 -5.60
CA ILE A 30 -0.83 -14.84 -5.97
C ILE A 30 -0.61 -13.99 -4.71
N MET A 31 -1.63 -13.90 -3.85
CA MET A 31 -1.55 -13.12 -2.60
C MET A 31 -0.48 -13.66 -1.65
N THR A 32 -0.43 -14.98 -1.48
CA THR A 32 0.58 -15.66 -0.66
C THR A 32 1.99 -15.44 -1.22
N PHE A 33 2.14 -15.47 -2.54
CA PHE A 33 3.41 -15.20 -3.21
C PHE A 33 3.88 -13.77 -2.96
N ILE A 34 3.00 -12.78 -3.15
CA ILE A 34 3.31 -11.36 -2.91
C ILE A 34 3.75 -11.16 -1.45
N GLN A 35 3.00 -11.69 -0.48
CA GLN A 35 3.32 -11.58 0.94
C GLN A 35 4.66 -12.24 1.30
N SER A 36 4.92 -13.43 0.76
CA SER A 36 6.11 -14.23 1.13
C SER A 36 7.39 -13.77 0.43
N ASN A 37 7.28 -13.03 -0.69
CA ASN A 37 8.42 -12.63 -1.52
C ASN A 37 8.66 -11.12 -1.56
N GLN A 38 8.04 -10.35 -0.67
CA GLN A 38 8.42 -8.95 -0.47
C GLN A 38 9.92 -8.86 -0.15
N PRO A 39 10.70 -8.06 -0.91
CA PRO A 39 12.11 -7.88 -0.61
C PRO A 39 12.34 -7.33 0.80
N ASN A 40 13.35 -7.84 1.50
CA ASN A 40 13.76 -7.31 2.79
C ASN A 40 14.10 -5.82 2.67
N ASP A 41 13.67 -5.02 3.65
CA ASP A 41 13.84 -3.57 3.72
C ASP A 41 13.15 -2.77 2.60
N SER A 42 12.15 -3.33 1.90
CA SER A 42 11.29 -2.56 0.98
C SER A 42 9.91 -2.29 1.55
N GLN A 43 9.28 -1.20 1.13
CA GLN A 43 7.84 -0.96 1.36
C GLN A 43 7.05 -1.60 0.21
N LEU A 44 5.97 -2.31 0.53
CA LEU A 44 4.98 -2.80 -0.42
C LEU A 44 3.66 -2.02 -0.23
N ILE A 45 3.11 -1.50 -1.32
CA ILE A 45 1.78 -0.89 -1.38
C ILE A 45 0.96 -1.74 -2.35
N LEU A 46 -0.14 -2.31 -1.86
CA LEU A 46 -0.98 -3.24 -2.61
C LEU A 46 -2.39 -2.67 -2.73
N GLY A 47 -2.82 -2.41 -3.97
CA GLY A 47 -4.21 -2.04 -4.27
C GLY A 47 -5.07 -3.29 -4.42
N LEU A 48 -6.13 -3.39 -3.62
CA LEU A 48 -7.01 -4.55 -3.57
C LEU A 48 -8.48 -4.13 -3.60
N ALA A 49 -9.30 -4.89 -4.32
CA ALA A 49 -10.76 -4.83 -4.16
C ALA A 49 -11.21 -5.58 -2.90
N GLU A 50 -10.55 -6.70 -2.58
CA GLU A 50 -10.77 -7.52 -1.39
C GLU A 50 -9.49 -8.23 -0.96
N THR A 51 -9.45 -8.73 0.28
CA THR A 51 -8.25 -9.38 0.83
C THR A 51 -8.16 -10.87 0.50
N TYR A 52 -9.21 -11.45 -0.08
CA TYR A 52 -9.29 -12.88 -0.40
C TYR A 52 -8.94 -13.80 0.80
N GLY A 53 -9.25 -13.36 2.03
CA GLY A 53 -8.97 -14.10 3.26
C GLY A 53 -7.52 -14.08 3.73
N VAL A 54 -6.62 -13.36 3.04
CA VAL A 54 -5.20 -13.25 3.41
C VAL A 54 -5.00 -12.13 4.42
N ASN A 55 -4.24 -12.43 5.49
CA ASN A 55 -3.83 -11.44 6.48
C ASN A 55 -2.40 -10.96 6.20
N PHE A 56 -2.28 -9.74 5.66
CA PHE A 56 -1.00 -9.11 5.34
C PHE A 56 -0.22 -8.56 6.56
N ASN A 57 -0.81 -8.60 7.76
CA ASN A 57 -0.20 -8.07 8.99
C ASN A 57 0.36 -6.64 8.83
N CYS A 58 -0.41 -5.78 8.16
CA CYS A 58 -0.01 -4.42 7.82
C CYS A 58 -1.13 -3.41 8.11
N LYS A 59 -0.81 -2.12 7.99
CA LYS A 59 -1.85 -1.08 7.97
C LYS A 59 -2.70 -1.25 6.71
N ILE A 60 -4.01 -1.29 6.87
CA ILE A 60 -4.98 -1.29 5.77
C ILE A 60 -5.57 0.12 5.69
N VAL A 61 -5.58 0.69 4.48
CA VAL A 61 -6.28 1.95 4.18
C VAL A 61 -7.51 1.59 3.37
N THR A 62 -8.69 1.72 3.97
CA THR A 62 -9.95 1.36 3.34
C THR A 62 -10.62 2.60 2.74
N LEU A 63 -10.93 2.55 1.44
CA LEU A 63 -11.65 3.61 0.76
C LEU A 63 -13.15 3.30 0.78
N ASN A 64 -13.89 3.97 1.66
CA ASN A 64 -15.31 3.69 1.91
C ASN A 64 -16.28 4.65 1.19
N GLU A 65 -15.78 5.83 0.77
CA GLU A 65 -16.60 6.86 0.15
C GLU A 65 -16.35 6.91 -1.35
N LYS A 66 -17.44 6.84 -2.14
CA LYS A 66 -17.34 6.92 -3.60
C LYS A 66 -16.75 8.28 -4.01
N TYR A 67 -15.66 8.25 -4.78
CA TYR A 67 -14.86 9.42 -5.16
C TYR A 67 -14.19 10.15 -3.97
N GLY A 68 -14.20 9.55 -2.77
CA GLY A 68 -13.51 10.05 -1.58
C GLY A 68 -12.21 9.29 -1.34
N LEU A 69 -11.08 10.00 -1.42
CA LEU A 69 -9.77 9.45 -1.06
C LEU A 69 -9.44 9.68 0.42
N LEU A 70 -9.82 10.85 0.93
CA LEU A 70 -9.55 11.29 2.29
C LEU A 70 -10.72 10.94 3.21
N GLN A 71 -10.43 10.71 4.48
CA GLN A 71 -11.45 10.43 5.48
C GLN A 71 -11.80 11.73 6.21
N SER A 72 -13.06 12.17 6.15
CA SER A 72 -13.49 13.46 6.70
C SER A 72 -13.22 13.60 8.19
N ASN A 73 -13.30 12.49 8.94
CA ASN A 73 -13.00 12.43 10.37
C ASN A 73 -11.51 12.51 10.70
N GLU A 74 -10.61 12.35 9.72
CA GLU A 74 -9.16 12.49 9.90
C GLU A 74 -8.67 13.90 9.59
N TYR A 75 -9.53 14.81 9.13
CA TYR A 75 -9.15 16.14 8.64
C TYR A 75 -8.28 16.92 9.64
N GLU A 76 -8.77 17.12 10.87
CA GLU A 76 -8.06 17.94 11.87
C GLU A 76 -6.66 17.37 12.17
N THR A 77 -6.58 16.05 12.44
CA THR A 77 -5.32 15.36 12.73
C THR A 77 -4.32 15.46 11.57
N VAL A 78 -4.80 15.25 10.34
CA VAL A 78 -3.96 15.29 9.13
C VAL A 78 -3.50 16.72 8.84
N TYR A 79 -4.38 17.70 9.04
CA TYR A 79 -4.06 19.11 8.87
C TYR A 79 -2.97 19.57 9.84
N ASP A 80 -3.10 19.22 11.12
CA ASP A 80 -2.12 19.55 12.16
C ASP A 80 -0.74 18.96 11.87
N GLU A 81 -0.69 17.71 11.37
CA GLU A 81 0.57 17.10 10.94
C GLU A 81 1.17 17.82 9.72
N LEU A 82 0.34 18.09 8.71
CA LEU A 82 0.79 18.67 7.45
C LEU A 82 1.26 20.11 7.61
N ILE A 83 0.56 20.94 8.37
CA ILE A 83 0.90 22.37 8.51
C ILE A 83 2.28 22.55 9.14
N GLY A 84 2.66 21.67 10.08
CA GLY A 84 3.99 21.63 10.66
C GLY A 84 5.07 21.20 9.66
N LYS A 85 4.76 20.28 8.73
CA LYS A 85 5.72 19.87 7.68
C LYS A 85 5.84 20.92 6.58
N ILE A 86 4.73 21.52 6.17
CA ILE A 86 4.69 22.57 5.14
C ILE A 86 5.50 23.78 5.61
N SER A 87 5.30 24.26 6.83
CA SER A 87 6.09 25.39 7.36
C SER A 87 7.61 25.15 7.33
N ASN A 88 8.06 23.90 7.49
CA ASN A 88 9.47 23.51 7.38
C ASN A 88 9.98 23.36 5.93
N LEU A 89 9.10 23.18 4.95
CA LEU A 89 9.46 23.06 3.52
C LEU A 89 9.67 24.42 2.83
N TRP A 90 9.13 25.49 3.40
CA TRP A 90 9.17 26.85 2.83
C TRP A 90 10.14 27.80 3.58
N LEU A 91 10.94 27.28 4.51
CA LEU A 91 12.07 27.96 5.17
C LEU A 91 13.39 27.35 4.67
#